data_AF-A0A250VT73-F1
#
_entry.id   AF-A0A250VT73-F1
#
_cell.length_a   1.000
_cell.length_b   1.000
_cell.length_c   1.000
_cell.angle_alpha   90.00
_cell.angle_beta   90.00
_cell.angle_gamma   90.00
#
_symmetry.space_group_name_H-M   'P 1'
#
loop_
_entity.id
_entity.type
_entity.pdbx_description
1 polymer ?
#
loop_
_entity_poly.entity_id
_entity_poly.type
_entity_poly.pdbx_seq_one_letter_code
_entity_poly.pdbx_strand_id
1 'polypeptide(L)'
;MSTEIEKVPATGIAWFNLSRHDDPEPSDPEPAPDPADDPADPEPAPDPADDPADPEPEPEPEGADKLGNAGKKALDRMKAEKAEARKAAAAEKKRADDLARQVEEFKDRDRTESEKLAAKAERSEKQAAKATARAVAAEVRAAAGEFADPTDAVDVLMRDPSQYVDADGEIDTDAIETALSDLLERKPHWARPEPAAPAPEKKPQPKPDPGQGSRGAPAPVNYLEASKDQVAAELAKYGYRQRV
;
A
#
# COMPACT_ATOMS: atom_id res chain seq x y z
N MET A 1 -42.21 -62.25 57.50
CA MET A 1 -41.98 -60.81 57.24
C MET A 1 -40.55 -60.68 56.77
N SER A 2 -40.40 -60.28 55.51
CA SER A 2 -39.15 -60.14 54.77
C SER A 2 -38.25 -59.07 55.37
N THR A 3 -36.94 -59.29 55.35
CA THR A 3 -35.94 -58.24 55.16
C THR A 3 -34.80 -58.84 54.36
N GLU A 4 -34.75 -58.45 53.09
CA GLU A 4 -33.66 -58.69 52.15
C GLU A 4 -32.39 -57.97 52.62
N ILE A 5 -31.26 -58.68 52.58
CA ILE A 5 -29.93 -58.08 52.63
C ILE A 5 -29.46 -58.01 51.18
N GLU A 6 -29.43 -56.78 50.65
CA GLU A 6 -28.95 -56.47 49.32
C GLU A 6 -27.49 -56.88 49.15
N LYS A 7 -27.27 -57.63 48.07
CA LYS A 7 -25.97 -58.03 47.56
C LYS A 7 -25.35 -56.84 46.85
N VAL A 8 -24.20 -56.37 47.31
CA VAL A 8 -23.38 -55.36 46.62
C VAL A 8 -22.63 -56.03 45.45
N PRO A 9 -22.75 -55.54 44.21
CA PRO A 9 -21.71 -55.74 43.21
C PRO A 9 -20.94 -54.45 42.92
N ALA A 10 -19.64 -54.65 42.74
CA ALA A 10 -18.58 -53.72 42.40
C ALA A 10 -18.98 -52.47 41.58
N THR A 11 -18.64 -51.30 42.10
CA THR A 11 -18.62 -50.01 41.41
C THR A 11 -17.53 -49.99 40.34
N GLY A 12 -17.89 -50.35 39.11
CA GLY A 12 -17.18 -49.99 37.87
C GLY A 12 -17.75 -48.68 37.31
N ILE A 13 -16.85 -47.75 37.00
CA ILE A 13 -17.13 -46.37 36.57
C ILE A 13 -17.86 -46.36 35.22
N ALA A 14 -19.06 -45.78 35.18
CA ALA A 14 -19.90 -45.64 33.99
C ALA A 14 -19.58 -44.33 33.26
N TRP A 15 -18.89 -44.40 32.11
CA TRP A 15 -18.62 -43.23 31.27
C TRP A 15 -19.23 -43.27 29.87
N PHE A 16 -20.12 -44.22 29.56
CA PHE A 16 -20.97 -44.15 28.37
C PHE A 16 -22.30 -44.84 28.66
N ASN A 17 -23.34 -44.05 28.95
CA ASN A 17 -24.71 -44.55 29.05
C ASN A 17 -25.43 -44.28 27.73
N LEU A 18 -25.57 -45.32 26.91
CA LEU A 18 -26.10 -45.34 25.56
C LEU A 18 -27.63 -45.52 25.59
N SER A 19 -28.37 -44.61 26.24
CA SER A 19 -29.84 -44.72 26.34
C SER A 19 -30.56 -43.38 26.32
N ARG A 20 -30.07 -42.43 25.54
CA ARG A 20 -30.80 -41.17 25.31
C ARG A 20 -30.67 -40.75 23.84
N HIS A 21 -31.62 -41.20 23.03
CA HIS A 21 -32.41 -40.37 22.11
C HIS A 21 -33.25 -41.29 21.22
N ASP A 22 -34.50 -41.46 21.63
CA ASP A 22 -35.60 -41.94 20.80
C ASP A 22 -36.39 -40.67 20.44
N ASP A 23 -36.25 -40.22 19.18
CA ASP A 23 -37.08 -39.18 18.56
C ASP A 23 -37.16 -39.52 17.05
N PRO A 24 -38.34 -39.40 16.41
CA PRO A 24 -38.70 -40.17 15.22
C PRO A 24 -38.15 -39.60 13.89
N GLU A 25 -37.92 -40.51 12.94
CA GLU A 25 -37.45 -40.27 11.57
C GLU A 25 -38.25 -39.20 10.80
N PRO A 26 -37.56 -38.39 9.98
CA PRO A 26 -38.12 -37.90 8.74
C PRO A 26 -37.42 -38.52 7.52
N SER A 27 -38.17 -39.38 6.83
CA SER A 27 -38.29 -39.48 5.35
C SER A 27 -37.06 -39.23 4.47
N ASP A 28 -36.64 -40.28 3.79
CA ASP A 28 -35.83 -40.31 2.55
C ASP A 28 -36.18 -39.20 1.54
N PRO A 29 -35.17 -38.53 1.00
CA PRO A 29 -35.15 -38.16 -0.41
C PRO A 29 -34.04 -38.89 -1.20
N GLU A 30 -34.42 -39.26 -2.41
CA GLU A 30 -33.75 -40.04 -3.46
C GLU A 30 -32.25 -39.75 -3.72
N PRO A 31 -31.48 -40.74 -4.25
CA PRO A 31 -30.07 -40.57 -4.55
C PRO A 31 -29.88 -39.67 -5.79
N ALA A 32 -29.31 -38.48 -5.60
CA ALA A 32 -28.78 -37.68 -6.69
C ALA A 32 -27.46 -38.31 -7.22
N PRO A 33 -27.20 -38.27 -8.54
CA PRO A 33 -26.03 -38.88 -9.14
C PRO A 33 -24.73 -38.12 -8.79
N ASP A 34 -23.67 -38.89 -8.57
CA ASP A 34 -22.29 -38.46 -8.36
C ASP A 34 -21.86 -37.32 -9.31
N PRO A 35 -21.35 -36.19 -8.80
CA PRO A 35 -20.42 -35.39 -9.56
C PRO A 35 -19.04 -36.05 -9.47
N ALA A 36 -18.55 -36.44 -10.65
CA ALA A 36 -17.23 -37.00 -10.87
C ALA A 36 -16.12 -36.30 -10.06
N ASP A 37 -15.30 -37.13 -9.40
CA ASP A 37 -13.92 -36.83 -9.01
C ASP A 37 -13.17 -36.27 -10.23
N ASP A 38 -13.03 -34.94 -10.27
CA ASP A 38 -12.07 -34.26 -11.11
C ASP A 38 -10.81 -34.05 -10.23
N PRO A 39 -9.69 -34.76 -10.48
CA PRO A 39 -8.48 -34.55 -9.71
C PRO A 39 -7.93 -33.17 -10.04
N ALA A 40 -8.16 -32.22 -9.14
CA ALA A 40 -7.53 -30.92 -9.17
C ALA A 40 -6.02 -31.07 -9.31
N ASP A 41 -5.55 -30.57 -10.44
CA ASP A 41 -4.17 -30.32 -10.83
C ASP A 41 -3.36 -29.77 -9.64
N PRO A 42 -2.22 -30.38 -9.26
CA PRO A 42 -1.39 -29.81 -8.19
C PRO A 42 -0.79 -28.49 -8.68
N GLU A 43 -1.19 -27.39 -8.04
CA GLU A 43 -0.59 -26.06 -8.24
C GLU A 43 0.95 -26.16 -8.21
N PRO A 44 1.66 -25.57 -9.19
CA PRO A 44 3.11 -25.57 -9.19
C PRO A 44 3.60 -24.75 -8.00
N ALA A 45 4.50 -25.34 -7.21
CA ALA A 45 5.22 -24.66 -6.14
C ALA A 45 5.83 -23.34 -6.65
N PRO A 46 5.80 -22.24 -5.86
CA PRO A 46 6.48 -21.02 -6.25
C PRO A 46 7.99 -21.29 -6.34
N ASP A 47 8.53 -21.01 -7.53
CA ASP A 47 9.96 -20.98 -7.83
C ASP A 47 10.74 -20.19 -6.75
N PRO A 48 11.89 -20.67 -6.26
CA PRO A 48 12.78 -19.86 -5.44
C PRO A 48 13.53 -18.86 -6.33
N ALA A 49 12.84 -17.83 -6.79
CA ALA A 49 13.44 -16.69 -7.48
C ALA A 49 13.64 -15.54 -6.50
N ASP A 50 14.76 -15.58 -5.77
CA ASP A 50 15.35 -14.37 -5.18
C ASP A 50 16.84 -14.62 -4.94
N ASP A 51 17.56 -14.82 -6.05
CA ASP A 51 18.98 -14.55 -6.10
C ASP A 51 19.15 -13.05 -5.81
N PRO A 52 19.92 -12.64 -4.77
CA PRO A 52 20.06 -11.22 -4.47
C PRO A 52 20.69 -10.54 -5.69
N ALA A 53 19.89 -9.71 -6.37
CA ALA A 53 20.35 -8.84 -7.42
C ALA A 53 21.65 -8.15 -6.96
N ASP A 54 22.72 -8.39 -7.73
CA ASP A 54 23.98 -7.70 -7.61
C ASP A 54 23.68 -6.19 -7.60
N PRO A 55 24.14 -5.42 -6.58
CA PRO A 55 23.83 -4.00 -6.53
C PRO A 55 24.35 -3.32 -7.80
N GLU A 56 23.43 -2.74 -8.58
CA GLU A 56 23.78 -1.89 -9.73
C GLU A 56 24.83 -0.85 -9.29
N PRO A 57 25.87 -0.61 -10.10
CA PRO A 57 26.91 0.34 -9.77
C PRO A 57 26.29 1.75 -9.67
N GLU A 58 26.24 2.30 -8.45
CA GLU A 58 25.87 3.70 -8.20
C GLU A 58 26.72 4.62 -9.11
N PRO A 59 26.11 5.61 -9.80
CA PRO A 59 26.81 6.47 -10.74
C PRO A 59 28.03 7.13 -10.09
N GLU A 60 29.17 7.13 -10.79
CA GLU A 60 30.40 7.76 -10.30
C GLU A 60 30.11 9.25 -9.96
N PRO A 61 30.48 9.74 -8.77
CA PRO A 61 30.28 11.15 -8.44
C PRO A 61 31.10 12.01 -9.40
N GLU A 62 30.44 12.97 -10.08
CA GLU A 62 31.08 13.90 -11.00
C GLU A 62 32.27 14.60 -10.29
N GLY A 63 33.49 14.21 -10.66
CA GLY A 63 34.73 14.69 -10.03
C GLY A 63 35.66 13.60 -9.50
N ALA A 64 35.31 12.32 -9.56
CA ALA A 64 36.24 11.22 -9.23
C ALA A 64 37.55 11.27 -10.04
N ASP A 65 37.49 11.78 -11.28
CA ASP A 65 38.65 11.96 -12.15
C ASP A 65 39.61 13.09 -11.70
N LYS A 66 39.15 14.01 -10.84
CA LYS A 66 39.97 15.12 -10.31
C LYS A 66 40.83 14.72 -9.10
N LEU A 67 40.60 13.53 -8.53
CA LEU A 67 41.19 13.10 -7.25
C LEU A 67 42.52 12.32 -7.37
N GLY A 68 43.02 12.09 -8.60
CA GLY A 68 44.19 11.25 -8.86
C GLY A 68 44.00 9.78 -8.46
N ASN A 69 44.95 8.92 -8.84
CA ASN A 69 44.85 7.46 -8.62
C ASN A 69 44.67 7.06 -7.14
N ALA A 70 45.20 7.85 -6.20
CA ALA A 70 45.05 7.61 -4.78
C ALA A 70 43.64 7.90 -4.26
N GLY A 71 42.99 8.95 -4.76
CA GLY A 71 41.63 9.33 -4.37
C GLY A 71 40.57 8.38 -4.92
N LYS A 72 40.71 7.93 -6.18
CA LYS A 72 39.83 6.90 -6.77
C LYS A 72 39.89 5.59 -5.97
N LYS A 73 41.11 5.13 -5.63
CA LYS A 73 41.31 3.94 -4.79
C LYS A 73 40.71 4.06 -3.38
N ALA A 74 40.70 5.26 -2.79
CA ALA A 74 40.08 5.50 -1.50
C ALA A 74 38.54 5.45 -1.57
N LEU A 75 37.94 6.03 -2.62
CA LEU A 75 36.50 5.96 -2.86
C LEU A 75 36.04 4.54 -3.15
N ASP A 76 36.80 3.77 -3.93
CA ASP A 76 36.48 2.37 -4.22
C ASP A 76 36.50 1.50 -2.96
N ARG A 77 37.48 1.72 -2.07
CA ARG A 77 37.52 1.07 -0.75
C ARG A 77 36.32 1.43 0.11
N MET A 78 35.97 2.71 0.18
CA MET A 78 34.81 3.17 0.96
C MET A 78 33.49 2.62 0.40
N LYS A 79 33.35 2.53 -0.93
CA LYS A 79 32.18 1.91 -1.57
C LYS A 79 32.11 0.42 -1.25
N ALA A 80 33.23 -0.29 -1.34
CA ALA A 80 33.30 -1.71 -0.99
C ALA A 80 32.93 -1.95 0.49
N GLU A 81 33.50 -1.18 1.42
CA GLU A 81 33.19 -1.27 2.85
C GLU A 81 31.70 -0.99 3.13
N LYS A 82 31.10 0.00 2.47
CA LYS A 82 29.65 0.28 2.60
C LYS A 82 28.79 -0.85 2.03
N ALA A 83 29.17 -1.42 0.89
CA ALA A 83 28.45 -2.52 0.28
C ALA A 83 28.51 -3.77 1.18
N GLU A 84 29.67 -4.09 1.75
CA GLU A 84 29.82 -5.17 2.71
C GLU A 84 29.03 -4.93 3.99
N ALA A 85 29.05 -3.70 4.54
CA ALA A 85 28.24 -3.34 5.71
C ALA A 85 26.74 -3.46 5.44
N ARG A 86 26.27 -3.01 4.27
CA ARG A 86 24.87 -3.16 3.84
C ARG A 86 24.50 -4.64 3.68
N LYS A 87 25.37 -5.45 3.08
CA LYS A 87 25.14 -6.90 2.91
C LYS A 87 25.12 -7.63 4.25
N ALA A 88 26.01 -7.29 5.17
CA ALA A 88 26.03 -7.82 6.53
C ALA A 88 24.76 -7.45 7.29
N ALA A 89 24.34 -6.18 7.26
CA ALA A 89 23.11 -5.72 7.90
C ALA A 89 21.86 -6.39 7.30
N ALA A 90 21.80 -6.56 5.98
CA ALA A 90 20.71 -7.27 5.32
C ALA A 90 20.67 -8.76 5.71
N ALA A 91 21.83 -9.42 5.80
CA ALA A 91 21.93 -10.80 6.23
C ALA A 91 21.55 -10.98 7.71
N GLU A 92 21.96 -10.07 8.58
CA GLU A 92 21.54 -10.07 9.99
C GLU A 92 20.05 -9.82 10.13
N LYS A 93 19.48 -8.88 9.37
CA LYS A 93 18.05 -8.63 9.37
C LYS A 93 17.27 -9.85 8.91
N LYS A 94 17.68 -10.50 7.81
CA LYS A 94 17.04 -11.76 7.36
C LYS A 94 17.08 -12.83 8.44
N ARG A 95 18.24 -13.03 9.09
CA ARG A 95 18.35 -13.98 10.22
C ARG A 95 17.46 -13.60 11.40
N ALA A 96 17.37 -12.32 11.74
CA ALA A 96 16.50 -11.84 12.81
C ALA A 96 15.02 -12.08 12.48
N ASP A 97 14.60 -11.82 11.24
CA ASP A 97 13.24 -12.05 10.76
C ASP A 97 12.91 -13.56 10.75
N ASP A 98 13.84 -14.41 10.30
CA ASP A 98 13.67 -15.86 10.29
C ASP A 98 13.60 -16.43 11.70
N LEU A 99 14.45 -15.96 12.62
CA LEU A 99 14.38 -16.34 14.04
C LEU A 99 13.09 -15.85 14.69
N ALA A 100 12.63 -14.63 14.36
CA ALA A 100 11.36 -14.12 14.86
C ALA A 100 10.19 -15.00 14.40
N ARG A 101 10.16 -15.40 13.13
CA ARG A 101 9.15 -16.33 12.59
C ARG A 101 9.19 -17.69 13.30
N GLN A 102 10.37 -18.27 13.50
CA GLN A 102 10.50 -19.54 14.21
C GLN A 102 10.00 -19.41 15.66
N VAL A 103 10.37 -18.34 16.36
CA VAL A 103 9.90 -18.07 17.73
C VAL A 103 8.38 -17.89 17.78
N GLU A 104 7.79 -17.20 16.82
CA GLU A 104 6.32 -17.11 16.72
C GLU A 104 5.68 -18.46 16.45
N GLU A 105 6.25 -19.28 15.58
CA GLU A 105 5.75 -20.63 15.28
C GLU A 105 5.83 -21.56 16.50
N PHE A 106 6.92 -21.52 17.27
CA PHE A 106 7.02 -22.26 18.53
C PHE A 106 6.00 -21.78 19.56
N LYS A 107 5.83 -20.46 19.72
CA LYS A 107 4.81 -19.89 20.61
C LYS A 107 3.41 -20.29 20.17
N ASP A 108 3.14 -20.30 18.87
CA ASP A 108 1.85 -20.74 18.35
C ASP A 108 1.66 -22.25 18.50
N ARG A 109 2.70 -23.06 18.38
CA ARG A 109 2.62 -24.51 18.65
C ARG A 109 2.30 -24.81 20.11
N ASP A 110 2.92 -24.09 21.04
CA ASP A 110 2.79 -24.28 22.48
C ASP A 110 1.53 -23.61 23.08
N ARG A 111 0.88 -22.71 22.33
CA ARG A 111 -0.40 -22.12 22.73
C ARG A 111 -1.52 -23.15 22.71
N THR A 112 -2.29 -23.14 23.79
CA THR A 112 -3.55 -23.87 23.90
C THR A 112 -4.56 -23.37 22.85
N GLU A 113 -5.54 -24.19 22.47
CA GLU A 113 -6.57 -23.78 21.49
C GLU A 113 -7.32 -22.51 21.96
N SER A 114 -7.55 -22.36 23.26
CA SER A 114 -8.16 -21.15 23.84
C SER A 114 -7.30 -19.90 23.63
N GLU A 115 -5.97 -20.00 23.75
CA GLU A 115 -5.06 -18.87 23.52
C GLU A 115 -4.95 -18.51 22.04
N LYS A 116 -5.00 -19.51 21.14
CA LYS A 116 -5.04 -19.27 19.68
C LYS A 116 -6.30 -18.53 19.27
N LEU A 117 -7.45 -18.96 19.81
CA LEU A 117 -8.74 -18.31 19.56
C LEU A 117 -8.74 -16.87 20.10
N ALA A 118 -8.23 -16.65 21.32
CA ALA A 118 -8.10 -15.30 21.89
C ALA A 118 -7.18 -14.40 21.06
N ALA A 119 -6.00 -14.90 20.64
CA ALA A 119 -5.09 -14.15 19.79
C ALA A 119 -5.66 -13.83 18.41
N LYS A 120 -6.44 -14.76 17.83
CA LYS A 120 -7.16 -14.53 16.57
C LYS A 120 -8.24 -13.46 16.74
N ALA A 121 -9.02 -13.52 17.82
CA ALA A 121 -10.04 -12.54 18.15
C ALA A 121 -9.42 -11.14 18.31
N GLU A 122 -8.34 -11.02 19.08
CA GLU A 122 -7.63 -9.74 19.28
C GLU A 122 -7.07 -9.19 17.95
N ARG A 123 -6.53 -10.05 17.09
CA ARG A 123 -6.07 -9.65 15.75
C ARG A 123 -7.23 -9.17 14.88
N SER A 124 -8.37 -9.87 14.89
CA SER A 124 -9.55 -9.44 14.12
C SER A 124 -10.14 -8.14 14.65
N GLU A 125 -10.21 -7.94 15.97
CA GLU A 125 -10.67 -6.70 16.59
C GLU A 125 -9.78 -5.52 16.22
N LYS A 126 -8.45 -5.70 16.30
CA LYS A 126 -7.49 -4.67 15.87
C LYS A 126 -7.62 -4.33 14.39
N GLN A 127 -7.84 -5.33 13.54
CA GLN A 127 -8.05 -5.10 12.11
C GLN A 127 -9.36 -4.37 11.83
N ALA A 128 -10.44 -4.75 12.50
CA ALA A 128 -11.74 -4.08 12.41
C ALA A 128 -11.64 -2.63 12.89
N ALA A 129 -11.08 -2.38 14.08
CA ALA A 129 -10.87 -1.04 14.60
C ALA A 129 -10.03 -0.16 13.66
N LYS A 130 -9.00 -0.73 13.03
CA LYS A 130 -8.20 -0.01 12.02
C LYS A 130 -8.99 0.28 10.75
N ALA A 131 -9.85 -0.63 10.30
CA ALA A 131 -10.72 -0.40 9.16
C ALA A 131 -11.72 0.71 9.44
N THR A 132 -12.38 0.69 10.59
CA THR A 132 -13.29 1.75 11.06
C THR A 132 -12.57 3.09 11.14
N ALA A 133 -11.39 3.15 11.78
CA ALA A 133 -10.62 4.40 11.87
C ALA A 133 -10.25 4.97 10.48
N ARG A 134 -9.94 4.12 9.49
CA ARG A 134 -9.71 4.59 8.11
C ARG A 134 -10.99 5.11 7.46
N ALA A 135 -12.13 4.48 7.73
CA ALA A 135 -13.42 4.91 7.20
C ALA A 135 -13.82 6.27 7.80
N VAL A 136 -13.68 6.45 9.12
CA VAL A 136 -13.89 7.76 9.78
C VAL A 136 -12.94 8.81 9.20
N ALA A 137 -11.66 8.49 8.99
CA ALA A 137 -10.71 9.43 8.37
C ALA A 137 -11.11 9.84 6.93
N ALA A 138 -11.71 8.91 6.17
CA ALA A 138 -12.21 9.20 4.83
C ALA A 138 -13.43 10.13 4.90
N GLU A 139 -14.34 9.88 5.84
CA GLU A 139 -15.53 10.70 6.05
C GLU A 139 -15.18 12.12 6.52
N VAL A 140 -14.28 12.23 7.50
CA VAL A 140 -13.75 13.53 7.95
C VAL A 140 -13.12 14.29 6.79
N ARG A 141 -12.34 13.63 5.93
CA ARG A 141 -11.75 14.27 4.75
C ARG A 141 -12.81 14.73 3.75
N ALA A 142 -13.88 13.96 3.58
CA ALA A 142 -14.99 14.31 2.69
C ALA A 142 -15.79 15.51 3.23
N ALA A 143 -16.09 15.52 4.53
CA ALA A 143 -16.82 16.58 5.21
C ALA A 143 -16.00 17.87 5.41
N ALA A 144 -14.65 17.80 5.41
CA ALA A 144 -13.75 18.95 5.56
C ALA A 144 -13.68 19.88 4.32
N GLY A 145 -14.76 20.00 3.55
CA GLY A 145 -14.85 20.82 2.34
C GLY A 145 -14.64 22.32 2.58
N GLU A 146 -14.85 22.80 3.80
CA GLU A 146 -14.64 24.20 4.20
C GLU A 146 -13.20 24.51 4.63
N PHE A 147 -12.36 23.50 4.80
CA PHE A 147 -10.96 23.68 5.19
C PHE A 147 -10.09 24.05 3.98
N ALA A 148 -9.04 24.84 4.24
CA ALA A 148 -7.99 25.12 3.28
C ALA A 148 -7.21 23.84 2.94
N ASP A 149 -6.87 23.04 3.96
CA ASP A 149 -6.32 21.68 3.82
C ASP A 149 -7.18 20.68 4.61
N PRO A 150 -7.87 19.74 3.93
CA PRO A 150 -8.64 18.68 4.60
C PRO A 150 -7.80 17.79 5.52
N THR A 151 -6.48 17.72 5.31
CA THR A 151 -5.56 16.90 6.12
C THR A 151 -5.41 17.45 7.53
N ASP A 152 -5.44 18.77 7.71
CA ASP A 152 -5.36 19.42 9.03
C ASP A 152 -6.53 19.01 9.94
N ALA A 153 -7.72 18.86 9.36
CA ALA A 153 -8.89 18.37 10.07
C ALA A 153 -8.72 16.90 10.49
N VAL A 154 -8.26 16.05 9.57
CA VAL A 154 -7.99 14.64 9.84
C VAL A 154 -6.99 14.47 10.98
N ASP A 155 -5.89 15.24 11.00
CA ASP A 155 -4.85 15.13 12.03
C ASP A 155 -5.33 15.52 13.45
N VAL A 156 -6.33 16.40 13.54
CA VAL A 156 -6.92 16.80 14.84
C VAL A 156 -8.00 15.81 15.28
N LEU A 157 -8.93 15.46 14.39
CA LEU A 157 -10.08 14.61 14.71
C LEU A 157 -9.67 13.14 14.89
N MET A 158 -8.66 12.64 14.15
CA MET A 158 -8.21 11.24 14.26
C MET A 158 -7.38 10.94 15.53
N ARG A 159 -7.23 11.89 16.45
CA ARG A 159 -6.64 11.62 17.77
C ARG A 159 -7.51 10.69 18.62
N ASP A 160 -8.82 10.77 18.42
CA ASP A 160 -9.82 9.91 19.06
C ASP A 160 -10.91 9.56 18.04
N PRO A 161 -10.71 8.54 17.19
CA PRO A 161 -11.68 8.14 16.18
C PRO A 161 -12.93 7.47 16.78
N SER A 162 -12.85 6.96 18.01
CA SER A 162 -13.96 6.26 18.68
C SER A 162 -15.15 7.16 19.00
N GLN A 163 -14.95 8.46 19.16
CA GLN A 163 -16.03 9.41 19.45
C GLN A 163 -17.01 9.60 18.28
N TYR A 164 -16.60 9.21 17.06
CA TYR A 164 -17.37 9.36 15.82
C TYR A 164 -17.95 8.03 15.34
N VAL A 165 -18.00 7.03 16.23
CA VAL A 165 -18.55 5.72 15.96
C VAL A 165 -19.58 5.43 17.03
N ASP A 166 -20.77 5.00 16.63
CA ASP A 166 -21.84 4.68 17.55
C ASP A 166 -21.69 3.28 18.18
N ALA A 167 -22.69 2.88 18.97
CA ALA A 167 -22.69 1.58 19.62
C ALA A 167 -22.84 0.39 18.64
N ASP A 168 -23.39 0.65 17.46
CA ASP A 168 -23.61 -0.33 16.40
C ASP A 168 -22.38 -0.45 15.47
N GLY A 169 -21.41 0.47 15.60
CA GLY A 169 -20.19 0.51 14.80
C GLY A 169 -20.31 1.37 13.54
N GLU A 170 -21.41 2.11 13.40
CA GLU A 170 -21.64 3.03 12.29
C GLU A 170 -20.99 4.39 12.56
N ILE A 171 -20.64 5.09 11.48
CA ILE A 171 -19.96 6.38 11.56
C ILE A 171 -21.00 7.47 11.81
N ASP A 172 -20.82 8.23 12.88
CA ASP A 172 -21.66 9.38 13.22
C ASP A 172 -21.21 10.61 12.41
N THR A 173 -21.84 10.81 11.25
CA THR A 173 -21.55 11.93 10.34
C THR A 173 -21.91 13.27 10.97
N ASP A 174 -22.98 13.33 11.75
CA ASP A 174 -23.47 14.58 12.37
C ASP A 174 -22.49 15.06 13.46
N ALA A 175 -21.93 14.12 14.23
CA ALA A 175 -20.86 14.42 15.20
C ALA A 175 -19.58 14.89 14.51
N ILE A 176 -19.23 14.32 13.34
CA ILE A 176 -18.09 14.78 12.53
C ILE A 176 -18.31 16.21 12.05
N GLU A 177 -19.47 16.50 11.46
CA GLU A 177 -19.80 17.85 10.96
C GLU A 177 -19.75 18.90 12.08
N THR A 178 -20.33 18.57 13.24
CA THR A 178 -20.30 19.44 14.42
C THR A 178 -18.86 19.68 14.91
N ALA A 179 -18.04 18.63 14.98
CA ALA A 179 -16.64 18.78 15.39
C ALA A 179 -15.81 19.61 14.39
N LEU A 180 -16.12 19.51 13.09
CA LEU A 180 -15.49 20.29 12.04
C LEU A 180 -15.89 21.77 12.12
N SER A 181 -17.15 22.10 12.35
CA SER A 181 -17.60 23.48 12.56
C SER A 181 -16.95 24.10 13.80
N ASP A 182 -16.95 23.38 14.93
CA ASP A 182 -16.32 23.82 16.17
C ASP A 182 -14.80 24.05 16.00
N LEU A 183 -14.16 23.23 15.16
CA LEU A 183 -12.74 23.37 14.86
C LEU A 183 -12.45 24.63 14.04
N LEU A 184 -13.30 24.97 13.06
CA LEU A 184 -13.17 26.20 12.27
C LEU A 184 -13.44 27.44 13.11
N GLU A 185 -14.39 27.41 14.04
CA GLU A 185 -14.63 28.51 14.98
C GLU A 185 -13.40 28.78 15.86
N ARG A 186 -12.75 27.72 16.34
CA ARG A 186 -11.52 27.81 17.14
C ARG A 186 -10.30 28.20 16.32
N LYS A 187 -10.26 27.81 15.04
CA LYS A 187 -9.13 28.00 14.13
C LYS A 187 -9.60 28.59 12.80
N PRO A 188 -10.00 29.87 12.78
CA PRO A 188 -10.57 30.49 11.59
C PRO A 188 -9.56 30.60 10.42
N HIS A 189 -8.26 30.57 10.71
CA HIS A 189 -7.20 30.58 9.69
C HIS A 189 -7.08 29.25 8.92
N TRP A 190 -7.77 28.20 9.35
CA TRP A 190 -7.84 26.92 8.64
C TRP A 190 -8.97 26.88 7.63
N ALA A 191 -9.90 27.84 7.69
CA ALA A 191 -10.95 27.97 6.70
C ALA A 191 -10.35 28.23 5.31
N ARG A 192 -10.97 27.64 4.30
CA ARG A 192 -10.65 27.92 2.91
C ARG A 192 -10.80 29.43 2.68
N PRO A 193 -9.79 30.10 2.11
CA PRO A 193 -9.95 31.50 1.74
C PRO A 193 -11.13 31.60 0.77
N GLU A 194 -12.01 32.58 0.98
CA GLU A 194 -13.06 32.88 0.01
C GLU A 194 -12.41 32.96 -1.38
N PRO A 195 -13.02 32.36 -2.42
CA PRO A 195 -12.53 32.53 -3.76
C PRO A 195 -12.54 34.03 -4.03
N ALA A 196 -11.33 34.61 -4.13
CA ALA A 196 -11.18 35.99 -4.54
C ALA A 196 -12.05 36.17 -5.79
N ALA A 197 -12.99 37.12 -5.72
CA ALA A 197 -13.91 37.44 -6.81
C ALA A 197 -13.15 37.36 -8.14
N PRO A 198 -13.75 36.77 -9.20
CA PRO A 198 -13.04 36.48 -10.43
C PRO A 198 -12.23 37.72 -10.83
N ALA A 199 -10.91 37.56 -10.88
CA ALA A 199 -10.03 38.65 -11.27
C ALA A 199 -10.63 39.29 -12.52
N PRO A 200 -10.79 40.63 -12.57
CA PRO A 200 -11.47 41.29 -13.66
C PRO A 200 -10.89 40.76 -14.97
N GLU A 201 -11.76 40.26 -15.85
CA GLU A 201 -11.39 39.63 -17.12
C GLU A 201 -10.19 40.39 -17.70
N LYS A 202 -9.04 39.71 -17.82
CA LYS A 202 -7.88 40.30 -18.48
C LYS A 202 -8.38 40.73 -19.86
N LYS A 203 -8.54 42.04 -20.06
CA LYS A 203 -8.98 42.61 -21.35
C LYS A 203 -8.20 41.91 -22.45
N PRO A 204 -8.86 41.41 -23.51
CA PRO A 204 -8.16 40.73 -24.58
C PRO A 204 -7.03 41.64 -25.05
N GLN A 205 -5.79 41.16 -24.95
CA GLN A 205 -4.67 41.92 -25.46
C GLN A 205 -4.93 42.17 -26.96
N PRO A 206 -4.68 43.39 -27.46
CA PRO A 206 -4.87 43.67 -28.88
C PRO A 206 -4.03 42.67 -29.67
N LYS A 207 -4.64 42.06 -30.70
CA LYS A 207 -3.96 41.10 -31.58
C LYS A 207 -2.66 41.77 -32.08
N PRO A 208 -1.49 41.12 -31.95
CA PRO A 208 -0.25 41.66 -32.49
C PRO A 208 -0.44 42.00 -33.97
N ASP A 209 -0.10 43.23 -34.35
CA ASP A 209 -0.20 43.73 -35.72
C ASP A 209 0.58 42.78 -36.65
N PRO A 210 -0.05 42.21 -37.70
CA PRO A 210 0.62 41.38 -38.71
C PRO A 210 1.84 42.04 -39.37
N GLY A 211 2.00 43.36 -39.24
CA GLY A 211 3.16 44.13 -39.71
C GLY A 211 4.33 44.24 -38.73
N GLN A 212 4.17 43.88 -37.44
CA GLN A 212 5.19 44.10 -36.40
C GLN A 212 5.96 42.85 -35.94
N GLY A 213 5.62 41.66 -36.45
CA GLY A 213 6.39 40.44 -36.20
C GLY A 213 7.46 40.20 -37.27
N SER A 214 8.66 39.76 -36.86
CA SER A 214 9.63 39.16 -37.78
C SER A 214 8.92 38.06 -38.58
N ARG A 215 8.71 38.30 -39.88
CA ARG A 215 8.30 37.24 -40.80
C ARG A 215 9.39 36.19 -40.71
N GLY A 216 9.04 35.03 -40.14
CA GLY A 216 9.98 33.99 -39.77
C GLY A 216 11.04 33.83 -40.84
N ALA A 217 12.30 34.04 -40.45
CA ALA A 217 13.41 33.62 -41.30
C ALA A 217 13.18 32.14 -41.62
N PRO A 218 13.45 31.69 -42.88
CA PRO A 218 13.29 30.29 -43.21
C PRO A 218 14.10 29.46 -42.22
N ALA A 219 13.48 28.42 -41.66
CA ALA A 219 14.14 27.52 -40.72
C ALA A 219 15.46 27.02 -41.33
N PRO A 220 16.56 26.96 -40.56
CA PRO A 220 17.84 26.49 -41.07
C PRO A 220 17.66 25.07 -41.61
N VAL A 221 18.16 24.83 -42.83
CA VAL A 221 18.09 23.50 -43.45
C VAL A 221 18.92 22.53 -42.61
N ASN A 222 18.27 21.47 -42.11
CA ASN A 222 18.95 20.39 -41.42
C ASN A 222 19.68 19.51 -42.43
N TYR A 223 21.00 19.69 -42.56
CA TYR A 223 21.82 18.97 -43.54
C TYR A 223 21.87 17.44 -43.34
N LEU A 224 21.41 16.92 -42.19
CA LEU A 224 21.33 15.48 -41.93
C LEU A 224 20.12 14.80 -42.57
N GLU A 225 19.03 15.55 -42.76
CA GLU A 225 17.74 15.03 -43.25
C GLU A 225 17.35 15.62 -44.61
N ALA A 226 18.03 16.69 -45.04
CA ALA A 226 17.75 17.38 -46.30
C ALA A 226 18.14 16.55 -47.53
N SER A 227 17.35 16.69 -48.60
CA SER A 227 17.68 16.07 -49.89
C SER A 227 18.92 16.73 -50.51
N LYS A 228 19.64 16.00 -51.38
CA LYS A 228 20.85 16.51 -52.06
C LYS A 228 20.58 17.84 -52.79
N ASP A 229 19.39 17.98 -53.37
CA ASP A 229 18.99 19.20 -54.08
C ASP A 229 18.78 20.40 -53.12
N GLN A 230 18.24 20.15 -51.93
CA GLN A 230 18.07 21.18 -50.90
C GLN A 230 19.41 21.64 -50.34
N VAL A 231 20.33 20.70 -50.11
CA VAL A 231 21.70 21.00 -49.67
C VAL A 231 22.46 21.78 -50.75
N ALA A 232 22.34 21.40 -52.02
CA ALA A 232 22.94 22.11 -53.13
C ALA A 232 22.38 23.53 -53.30
N ALA A 233 21.06 23.71 -53.11
CA ALA A 233 20.43 25.03 -53.18
C ALA A 233 20.89 25.97 -52.06
N GLU A 234 21.08 25.47 -50.83
CA GLU A 234 21.66 26.27 -49.74
C GLU A 234 23.13 26.59 -49.98
N LEU A 235 23.94 25.60 -50.35
CA LEU A 235 25.37 25.81 -50.64
C LEU A 235 25.59 26.80 -51.80
N ALA A 236 24.68 26.81 -52.78
CA ALA A 236 24.68 27.77 -53.88
C ALA A 236 24.46 29.22 -53.41
N LYS A 237 23.67 29.46 -52.34
CA LYS A 237 23.52 30.80 -51.74
C LYS A 237 24.85 31.34 -51.21
N TYR A 238 25.75 30.44 -50.82
CA TYR A 238 27.11 30.76 -50.35
C TYR A 238 28.18 30.61 -51.43
N GLY A 239 27.80 30.39 -52.70
CA GLY A 239 28.71 30.29 -53.84
C GLY A 239 29.42 28.94 -53.99
N TYR A 240 29.04 27.92 -53.22
CA TYR A 240 29.60 26.57 -53.32
C TYR A 240 28.74 25.70 -54.24
N ARG A 241 29.38 24.95 -55.15
CA ARG A 241 28.73 23.89 -55.93
C ARG A 241 29.21 22.54 -55.41
N GLN A 242 28.27 21.68 -55.02
CA GLN A 242 28.57 20.30 -54.71
C GLN A 242 29.03 19.61 -56.01
N ARG A 243 30.27 19.11 -56.04
CA ARG A 243 30.69 18.24 -57.14
C ARG A 243 29.96 16.91 -56.96
N VAL A 244 29.18 16.53 -57.96
CA VAL A 244 28.58 15.20 -58.08
C VAL A 244 29.64 14.23 -58.59
#